data_AF-A0A699KIG8-F1
#
_entry.id   AF-A0A699KIG8-F1
#
_cell.length_a   1.000
_cell.length_b   1.000
_cell.length_c   1.000
_cell.angle_alpha   90.00
_cell.angle_beta   90.00
_cell.angle_gamma   90.00
#
_symmetry.space_group_name_H-M   'P 1'
#
loop_
_entity.id
_entity.type
_entity.pdbx_description
1 polymer ?
#
loop_
_entity_poly.entity_id
_entity_poly.type
_entity_poly.pdbx_seq_one_letter_code
_entity_poly.pdbx_strand_id
1 'polypeptide(L)'
;MKAASFVPSYLFMRVDVRMKLVPKLPQTTVGNATKNYKSALSVLECEDVARRAYCISSFCGFPFYKADFGWGNPDGCNNLSKNIGHPFIVLMDTPDGDGIEALVSLVKEDMEIFEKDKEMLSFAK
;
A
#
# COMPACT_ATOMS: atom_id res chain seq x y z
N MET A 1 14.74 -29.69 -22.57
CA MET A 1 14.48 -28.28 -22.20
C MET A 1 13.31 -28.27 -21.22
N LYS A 2 13.52 -27.89 -19.95
CA LYS A 2 12.39 -27.69 -19.03
C LYS A 2 11.66 -26.42 -19.47
N ALA A 3 10.38 -26.53 -19.79
CA ALA A 3 9.54 -25.37 -20.04
C ALA A 3 9.62 -24.46 -18.79
N ALA A 4 10.01 -23.20 -18.97
CA ALA A 4 9.94 -22.22 -17.90
C ALA A 4 8.46 -22.03 -17.55
N SER A 5 8.03 -22.51 -16.39
CA SER A 5 6.67 -22.30 -15.92
C SER A 5 6.52 -20.84 -15.51
N PHE A 6 5.64 -20.10 -16.18
CA PHE A 6 5.23 -18.78 -15.71
C PHE A 6 4.46 -18.93 -14.41
N VAL A 7 4.88 -18.19 -13.39
CA VAL A 7 4.18 -18.13 -12.10
C VAL A 7 3.68 -16.70 -11.91
N PRO A 8 2.36 -16.48 -11.76
CA PRO A 8 1.79 -15.14 -11.66
C PRO A 8 2.08 -14.50 -10.29
N SER A 9 2.21 -13.17 -10.30
CA SER A 9 2.20 -12.30 -9.13
C SER A 9 0.91 -11.49 -9.09
N TYR A 10 0.49 -11.06 -7.91
CA TYR A 10 -0.81 -10.41 -7.71
C TYR A 10 -0.66 -9.07 -7.00
N LEU A 11 -1.37 -8.06 -7.48
CA LEU A 11 -1.48 -6.76 -6.82
C LEU A 11 -2.88 -6.59 -6.23
N PHE A 12 -2.94 -6.32 -4.93
CA PHE A 12 -4.17 -6.03 -4.21
C PHE A 12 -4.13 -4.61 -3.69
N MET A 13 -5.07 -3.79 -4.11
CA MET A 13 -5.22 -2.43 -3.59
C MET A 13 -6.53 -2.32 -2.82
N ARG A 14 -6.44 -1.95 -1.54
CA ARG A 14 -7.63 -1.63 -0.75
C ARG A 14 -8.03 -0.19 -1.01
N VAL A 15 -9.32 0.03 -1.26
CA VAL A 15 -9.89 1.37 -1.42
C VAL A 15 -11.03 1.59 -0.44
N ASP A 16 -11.24 2.84 -0.07
CA ASP A 16 -12.48 3.28 0.56
C ASP A 16 -13.63 3.16 -0.46
N VAL A 17 -14.74 2.54 -0.05
CA VAL A 17 -15.96 2.42 -0.87
C VAL A 17 -17.14 3.23 -0.34
N ARG A 18 -17.01 4.00 0.74
CA ARG A 18 -18.09 4.81 1.34
C ARG A 18 -18.78 5.70 0.31
N MET A 19 -18.00 6.31 -0.58
CA MET A 19 -18.51 7.18 -1.65
C MET A 19 -19.09 6.44 -2.85
N LYS A 20 -18.91 5.11 -2.93
CA LYS A 20 -19.35 4.24 -4.03
C LYS A 20 -20.62 3.44 -3.69
N LEU A 21 -21.06 3.45 -2.43
CA LEU A 21 -22.28 2.78 -1.98
C LEU A 21 -23.53 3.63 -2.29
N VAL A 22 -24.69 2.97 -2.38
CA VAL A 22 -26.00 3.62 -2.56
C VAL A 22 -26.95 3.10 -1.48
N PRO A 23 -27.36 3.94 -0.50
CA PRO A 23 -26.91 5.33 -0.31
C PRO A 23 -25.42 5.41 0.09
N LYS A 24 -24.80 6.58 -0.15
CA LYS A 24 -23.40 6.84 0.24
C LYS A 24 -23.27 6.82 1.75
N LEU A 25 -22.15 6.32 2.25
CA LEU A 25 -21.82 6.41 3.67
C LEU A 25 -21.06 7.71 3.96
N PRO A 26 -21.37 8.43 5.06
CA PRO A 26 -20.55 9.54 5.53
C PRO A 26 -19.10 9.13 5.78
N GLN A 27 -18.15 10.04 5.58
CA GLN A 27 -16.74 9.80 5.91
C GLN A 27 -16.53 9.56 7.42
N THR A 28 -17.44 10.07 8.26
CA THR A 28 -17.46 9.89 9.72
C THR A 28 -17.98 8.51 10.15
N THR A 29 -18.41 7.65 9.22
CA THR A 29 -18.86 6.29 9.56
C THR A 29 -17.72 5.47 10.16
N VAL A 30 -17.87 5.13 11.44
CA VAL A 30 -16.98 4.22 12.18
C VAL A 30 -17.13 2.81 11.65
N GLY A 31 -16.00 2.14 11.42
CA GLY A 31 -15.93 0.77 10.91
C GLY A 31 -15.27 0.66 9.54
N ASN A 32 -15.03 -0.57 9.11
CA ASN A 32 -14.37 -0.86 7.85
C ASN A 32 -15.37 -0.81 6.68
N ALA A 33 -15.10 0.06 5.70
CA ALA A 33 -15.84 0.13 4.44
C ALA A 33 -14.85 0.12 3.28
N THR A 34 -14.23 -1.04 3.05
CA THR A 34 -13.18 -1.20 2.04
C THR A 34 -13.49 -2.32 1.05
N LYS A 35 -12.94 -2.19 -0.17
CA LYS A 35 -12.98 -3.25 -1.18
C LYS A 35 -11.58 -3.43 -1.76
N ASN A 36 -11.21 -4.67 -2.04
CA ASN A 36 -10.00 -5.00 -2.78
C ASN A 36 -10.26 -4.81 -4.28
N TYR A 37 -9.48 -3.94 -4.93
CA TYR A 37 -9.26 -4.04 -6.36
C TYR A 37 -8.09 -4.99 -6.60
N LYS A 38 -8.28 -5.91 -7.55
CA LYS A 38 -7.23 -6.80 -8.05
C LYS A 38 -6.93 -6.40 -9.49
N SER A 39 -5.65 -6.25 -9.84
CA SER A 39 -5.25 -6.02 -11.23
C SER A 39 -5.33 -7.28 -12.09
N ALA A 40 -5.44 -8.47 -11.48
CA ALA A 40 -5.61 -9.74 -12.16
C ALA A 40 -6.78 -10.55 -11.56
N LEU A 41 -7.68 -11.00 -12.45
CA LEU A 41 -8.87 -11.77 -12.15
C LEU A 41 -8.52 -13.26 -12.03
N SER A 42 -7.98 -13.69 -10.88
CA SER A 42 -8.01 -15.12 -10.53
C SER A 42 -8.61 -15.31 -9.15
N VAL A 43 -9.53 -16.26 -9.08
CA VAL A 43 -9.99 -16.88 -7.84
C VAL A 43 -8.80 -17.68 -7.32
N LEU A 44 -8.39 -17.43 -6.09
CA LEU A 44 -7.28 -18.15 -5.49
C LEU A 44 -7.60 -18.49 -4.05
N GLU A 45 -7.77 -19.79 -3.83
CA GLU A 45 -7.50 -20.44 -2.55
C GLU A 45 -6.05 -20.94 -2.61
N CYS A 46 -5.28 -20.73 -1.53
CA CYS A 46 -4.02 -21.42 -1.14
C CYS A 46 -2.95 -20.44 -0.62
N GLU A 47 -2.15 -20.89 0.37
CA GLU A 47 -1.13 -20.14 1.11
C GLU A 47 0.01 -19.54 0.25
N ASP A 48 0.27 -20.10 -0.94
CA ASP A 48 1.29 -19.60 -1.89
C ASP A 48 1.02 -18.17 -2.39
N VAL A 49 -0.22 -17.71 -2.28
CA VAL A 49 -0.62 -16.33 -2.64
C VAL A 49 0.03 -15.32 -1.73
N ALA A 50 0.23 -15.63 -0.44
CA ALA A 50 0.71 -14.65 0.53
C ALA A 50 2.09 -14.09 0.16
N ARG A 51 3.02 -14.93 -0.29
CA ARG A 51 4.38 -14.46 -0.66
C ARG A 51 4.41 -13.68 -1.98
N ARG A 52 3.43 -13.87 -2.86
CA ARG A 52 3.36 -13.27 -4.20
C ARG A 52 2.25 -12.23 -4.36
N ALA A 53 1.61 -11.88 -3.24
CA ALA A 53 0.60 -10.85 -3.14
C ALA A 53 1.25 -9.57 -2.64
N TYR A 54 1.30 -8.57 -3.51
CA TYR A 54 1.69 -7.22 -3.15
C TYR A 54 0.45 -6.47 -2.69
N CYS A 55 0.37 -6.20 -1.41
CA CYS A 55 -0.76 -5.50 -0.79
C CYS A 55 -0.45 -4.01 -0.68
N ILE A 56 -1.26 -3.18 -1.32
CA ILE A 56 -1.18 -1.72 -1.25
C ILE A 56 -2.33 -1.17 -0.40
N SER A 57 -1.98 -0.34 0.57
CA SER A 57 -2.92 0.58 1.24
C SER A 57 -2.55 2.01 0.91
N SER A 58 -3.55 2.86 0.66
CA SER A 58 -3.33 4.29 0.47
C SER A 58 -3.94 5.07 1.62
N PHE A 59 -3.12 5.97 2.17
CA PHE A 59 -3.48 7.00 3.12
C PHE A 59 -3.46 8.39 2.47
N CYS A 60 -3.37 8.46 1.14
CA CYS A 60 -3.47 9.71 0.40
C CYS A 60 -4.84 10.37 0.61
N GLY A 61 -4.85 11.69 0.72
CA GLY A 61 -6.03 12.51 1.00
C GLY A 61 -6.46 12.50 2.47
N PHE A 62 -5.81 11.73 3.35
CA PHE A 62 -6.04 11.84 4.79
C PHE A 62 -5.29 13.05 5.35
N PRO A 63 -5.88 13.81 6.28
CA PRO A 63 -5.33 15.08 6.75
C PRO A 63 -4.20 14.91 7.79
N PHE A 64 -3.29 13.95 7.61
CA PHE A 64 -2.22 13.66 8.58
C PHE A 64 -1.31 14.88 8.80
N TYR A 65 -0.86 15.53 7.74
CA TYR A 65 -0.01 16.73 7.82
C TYR A 65 -0.76 18.02 8.18
N LYS A 66 -2.06 17.93 8.47
CA LYS A 66 -2.89 19.05 8.95
C LYS A 66 -3.30 18.89 10.42
N ALA A 67 -2.79 17.86 11.08
CA ALA A 67 -3.11 17.57 12.47
C ALA A 67 -2.31 18.48 13.42
N ASP A 68 -2.87 19.64 13.76
CA ASP A 68 -2.29 20.58 14.72
C ASP A 68 -2.90 20.41 16.11
N PHE A 69 -2.06 20.07 17.09
CA PHE A 69 -2.44 19.92 18.50
C PHE A 69 -2.08 21.15 19.36
N GLY A 70 -1.65 22.25 18.73
CA GLY A 70 -1.24 23.50 19.37
C GLY A 70 0.26 23.80 19.27
N TRP A 71 1.04 22.93 18.63
CA TRP A 71 2.50 23.08 18.44
C TRP A 71 2.91 23.10 16.97
N GLY A 72 1.95 23.22 16.05
CA GLY A 72 2.18 23.17 14.62
C GLY A 72 1.88 21.80 13.99
N ASN A 73 2.04 21.74 12.68
CA ASN A 73 1.77 20.55 11.89
C ASN A 73 2.92 19.53 11.97
N PRO A 74 2.68 18.23 11.72
CA PRO A 74 3.74 17.23 11.68
C PRO A 74 4.70 17.47 10.51
N ASP A 75 6.01 17.38 10.79
CA ASP A 75 7.06 17.41 9.75
C ASP A 75 7.14 16.08 8.96
N GLY A 76 6.61 15.01 9.53
CA GLY A 76 6.64 13.67 8.97
C GLY A 76 5.58 12.75 9.59
N CYS A 77 5.12 11.77 8.83
CA CYS A 77 4.27 10.69 9.32
C CYS A 77 4.94 9.37 8.96
N ASN A 78 5.13 8.46 9.93
CA ASN A 78 5.66 7.14 9.63
C ASN A 78 4.66 6.07 10.04
N ASN A 79 4.32 5.19 9.09
CA ASN A 79 3.51 4.03 9.36
C ASN A 79 4.41 2.85 9.71
N LEU A 80 4.51 2.56 11.01
CA LEU A 80 5.12 1.32 11.50
C LEU A 80 4.15 0.15 11.25
N SER A 81 4.03 -0.30 10.01
CA SER A 81 3.36 -1.57 9.73
C SER A 81 4.25 -2.70 10.26
N LYS A 82 3.78 -3.44 11.27
CA LYS A 82 4.42 -4.68 11.70
C LYS A 82 4.55 -5.61 10.49
N ASN A 83 5.69 -6.29 10.38
CA ASN A 83 6.01 -7.22 9.31
C ASN A 83 4.87 -8.25 9.12
N ILE A 84 4.05 -8.10 8.08
CA ILE A 84 2.81 -8.88 7.89
C ILE A 84 3.09 -10.26 7.25
N GLY A 85 4.37 -10.66 7.15
CA GLY A 85 4.78 -11.92 6.53
C GLY A 85 4.55 -11.99 5.01
N HIS A 86 4.13 -10.88 4.40
CA HIS A 86 3.93 -10.70 2.96
C HIS A 86 4.29 -9.27 2.52
N PRO A 87 4.61 -9.06 1.23
CA PRO A 87 4.86 -7.73 0.69
C PRO A 87 3.73 -6.74 0.96
N PHE A 88 4.06 -5.62 1.59
CA PHE A 88 3.10 -4.58 1.96
C PHE A 88 3.67 -3.19 1.63
N ILE A 89 2.86 -2.39 0.96
CA ILE A 89 3.20 -1.02 0.56
C ILE A 89 2.14 -0.07 1.10
N VAL A 90 2.58 1.02 1.71
CA VAL A 90 1.72 2.12 2.13
C VAL A 90 2.06 3.37 1.31
N LEU A 91 1.04 3.94 0.66
CA LEU A 91 1.15 5.22 -0.03
C LEU A 91 0.65 6.33 0.88
N MET A 92 1.42 7.41 1.00
CA MET A 92 1.06 8.61 1.77
C MET A 92 1.36 9.86 0.95
N ASP A 93 0.65 10.94 1.21
CA ASP A 93 1.02 12.24 0.65
C ASP A 93 2.38 12.69 1.25
N THR A 94 3.13 13.53 0.54
CA THR A 94 4.29 14.23 1.11
C THR A 94 3.84 15.39 2.02
N PRO A 95 4.68 15.87 2.96
CA PRO A 95 4.32 17.00 3.83
C PRO A 95 3.95 18.29 3.07
N ASP A 96 4.57 18.53 1.91
CA ASP A 96 4.27 19.67 1.03
C ASP A 96 3.00 19.45 0.17
N GLY A 97 2.46 18.23 0.12
CA GLY A 97 1.27 17.86 -0.64
C GLY A 97 1.49 17.71 -2.14
N ASP A 98 2.71 17.86 -2.64
CA ASP A 98 3.03 17.87 -4.08
C ASP A 98 3.47 16.48 -4.62
N GLY A 99 3.58 15.47 -3.75
CA GLY A 99 4.02 14.14 -4.10
C GLY A 99 3.43 13.02 -3.24
N ILE A 100 3.88 11.80 -3.50
CA ILE A 100 3.49 10.59 -2.78
C ILE A 100 4.76 9.88 -2.29
N GLU A 101 4.78 9.51 -1.03
CA GLU A 101 5.78 8.62 -0.44
C GLU A 101 5.27 7.18 -0.43
N ALA A 102 6.10 6.26 -0.91
CA ALA A 102 5.82 4.82 -0.83
C ALA A 102 6.69 4.19 0.25
N LEU A 103 6.06 3.79 1.36
CA LEU A 103 6.71 2.98 2.39
C LEU A 103 6.59 1.52 1.96
N VAL A 104 7.72 0.95 1.51
CA VAL A 104 7.79 -0.39 0.93
C VAL A 104 8.37 -1.37 1.95
N SER A 105 7.64 -2.45 2.23
CA SER A 105 8.10 -3.57 3.05
C SER A 105 7.98 -4.87 2.25
N LEU A 106 9.12 -5.50 1.95
CA LEU A 106 9.20 -6.76 1.21
C LEU A 106 9.81 -7.85 2.09
N VAL A 107 9.74 -9.10 1.61
CA VAL A 107 10.58 -10.16 2.18
C VAL A 107 12.04 -9.83 1.93
N LYS A 108 12.92 -10.30 2.82
CA LYS A 108 14.33 -9.92 2.84
C LYS A 108 15.01 -10.09 1.47
N GLU A 109 14.77 -11.23 0.82
CA GLU A 109 15.38 -11.56 -0.47
C GLU A 109 14.99 -10.56 -1.57
N ASP A 110 13.72 -10.15 -1.60
CA ASP A 110 13.21 -9.19 -2.58
C ASP A 110 13.65 -7.76 -2.24
N MET A 111 13.75 -7.42 -0.95
CA MET A 111 14.24 -6.11 -0.52
C MET A 111 15.71 -5.90 -0.91
N GLU A 112 16.55 -6.93 -0.78
CA GLU A 112 17.96 -6.86 -1.19
C GLU A 112 18.16 -6.65 -2.71
N ILE A 113 17.16 -7.00 -3.52
CA ILE A 113 17.11 -6.73 -4.96
C ILE A 113 16.57 -5.32 -5.21
N PHE A 114 15.46 -4.98 -4.55
CA PHE A 114 14.79 -3.69 -4.66
C PHE A 114 15.72 -2.52 -4.30
N GLU A 115 16.51 -2.65 -3.23
CA GLU A 115 17.47 -1.63 -2.79
C GLU A 115 18.65 -1.43 -3.75
N LYS A 116 18.87 -2.35 -4.71
CA LYS A 116 19.93 -2.23 -5.72
C LYS A 116 19.40 -1.75 -7.07
N ASP A 117 18.08 -1.62 -7.21
CA ASP A 117 17.48 -1.16 -8.45
C ASP A 117 17.76 0.34 -8.65
N LYS A 118 18.41 0.68 -9.78
CA LYS A 118 18.87 2.04 -10.04
C LYS A 118 17.74 3.03 -10.27
N GLU A 119 16.61 2.58 -10.82
CA GLU A 119 15.44 3.42 -11.04
C GLU A 119 14.79 3.73 -9.70
N MET A 120 14.57 2.70 -8.86
CA MET A 120 13.99 2.89 -7.52
C MET A 120 14.88 3.74 -6.62
N LEU A 121 16.20 3.54 -6.67
CA LEU A 121 17.18 4.34 -5.92
C LEU A 121 17.14 5.83 -6.29
N SER A 122 16.71 6.19 -7.50
CA SER A 122 16.56 7.60 -7.88
C SER A 122 15.43 8.32 -7.12
N PHE A 123 14.52 7.56 -6.49
CA PHE A 123 13.40 8.05 -5.69
C PHE A 123 13.58 7.81 -4.19
N ALA A 124 14.60 7.05 -3.78
CA ALA A 124 14.90 6.84 -2.36
C ALA A 124 15.38 8.18 -1.75
N LYS A 125 14.71 8.61 -0.67
CA LYS A 125 15.11 9.78 0.13
C LYS A 125 16.13 9.39 1.19
#